data_AF-A0A293MPX6-F1
#
_entry.id   AF-A0A293MPX6-F1
#
_cell.length_a   1.000
_cell.length_b   1.000
_cell.length_c   1.000
_cell.angle_alpha   90.00
_cell.angle_beta   90.00
_cell.angle_gamma   90.00
#
_symmetry.space_group_name_H-M   'P 1'
#
loop_
_entity.id
_entity.type
_entity.pdbx_description
1 polymer ?
#
loop_
_entity_poly.entity_id
_entity_poly.type
_entity_poly.pdbx_seq_one_letter_code
_entity_poly.pdbx_strand_id
1 'polypeptide(L)'
;MEPVYLVEIQCPENAVGGIYGVLNRRRGHVFEESQVTGTPMFVVKAYLPVNESFGFTADLRSNTWESKLQLRLQSILMTCVQKQGLYVILLVG
;
A
#
# COMPACT_ATOMS: atom_id res chain seq x y z
N MET A 1 -20.74 9.42 -1.40
CA MET A 1 -19.81 8.32 -1.05
C MET A 1 -18.58 8.52 -1.90
N GLU A 2 -17.45 8.84 -1.28
CA GLU A 2 -16.20 9.06 -2.01
C GLU A 2 -15.60 7.72 -2.43
N PRO A 3 -14.92 7.65 -3.58
CA PRO A 3 -14.25 6.42 -4.00
C PRO A 3 -13.04 6.14 -3.10
N VAL A 4 -12.83 4.86 -2.79
CA VAL A 4 -11.70 4.37 -1.99
C VAL A 4 -10.95 3.31 -2.79
N TYR A 5 -9.62 3.39 -2.74
CA TYR A 5 -8.74 2.33 -3.20
C TYR A 5 -8.55 1.30 -2.11
N LEU A 6 -8.61 0.03 -2.52
CA LEU A 6 -8.02 -1.06 -1.79
C LEU A 6 -6.56 -1.13 -2.20
N VAL A 7 -5.66 -0.90 -1.24
CA VAL A 7 -4.21 -0.97 -1.45
C VAL A 7 -3.69 -2.21 -0.74
N GLU A 8 -2.99 -3.05 -1.50
CA GLU A 8 -2.22 -4.18 -0.97
C GLU A 8 -0.73 -3.87 -1.11
N ILE A 9 0.00 -3.96 -0.01
CA ILE A 9 1.41 -3.58 0.07
C ILE A 9 2.20 -4.74 0.63
N GLN A 10 3.13 -5.26 -0.16
CA GLN A 10 4.07 -6.26 0.30
C GLN A 10 5.42 -5.61 0.64
N CYS A 11 5.88 -5.79 1.86
CA CYS A 11 7.09 -5.16 2.37
C CYS A 11 7.75 -6.02 3.45
N PRO A 12 9.07 -5.91 3.64
CA PRO A 12 9.72 -6.54 4.78
C PRO A 12 9.36 -5.85 6.11
N GLU A 13 9.44 -6.58 7.23
CA GLU A 13 9.06 -6.10 8.57
C GLU A 13 9.69 -4.75 8.95
N ASN A 14 10.95 -4.54 8.58
CA ASN A 14 11.69 -3.31 8.84
C ASN A 14 11.10 -2.07 8.15
N ALA A 15 10.36 -2.25 7.05
CA ALA A 15 9.72 -1.19 6.29
C ALA A 15 8.25 -0.95 6.67
N VAL A 16 7.64 -1.89 7.41
CA VAL A 16 6.23 -1.83 7.84
C VAL A 16 5.95 -0.56 8.65
N GLY A 17 6.86 -0.16 9.54
CA GLY A 17 6.72 1.07 10.33
C GLY A 17 6.61 2.34 9.48
N GLY A 18 7.35 2.42 8.37
CA GLY A 18 7.28 3.54 7.43
C GLY A 18 5.93 3.61 6.72
N ILE A 19 5.37 2.45 6.34
CA ILE A 19 4.07 2.34 5.67
C ILE A 19 2.94 2.78 6.59
N TYR A 20 2.94 2.31 7.83
CA TYR A 20 1.96 2.75 8.84
C TYR A 20 1.98 4.27 9.03
N GLY A 21 3.17 4.89 9.04
CA GLY A 21 3.31 6.33 9.09
C GLY A 21 2.66 7.06 7.90
N VAL A 22 2.88 6.57 6.67
CA VAL A 22 2.28 7.16 5.46
C VAL A 22 0.76 6.97 5.42
N LEU A 23 0.27 5.79 5.78
CA LEU A 23 -1.17 5.50 5.83
C LEU A 23 -1.88 6.39 6.85
N ASN A 24 -1.31 6.57 8.04
CA ASN A 24 -1.92 7.40 9.08
C ASN A 24 -1.98 8.88 8.67
N ARG A 25 -0.94 9.40 7.98
CA ARG A 25 -0.96 10.78 7.43
C ARG A 25 -2.06 10.98 6.40
N ARG A 26 -2.38 9.95 5.61
CA ARG A 26 -3.31 10.00 4.47
C ARG A 26 -4.71 9.47 4.80
N ARG A 27 -5.06 9.38 6.09
CA ARG A 27 -6.35 8.85 6.57
C ARG A 27 -6.64 7.44 6.07
N GLY A 28 -5.59 6.68 5.78
CA GLY A 28 -5.67 5.29 5.36
C GLY A 28 -6.05 4.40 6.54
N HIS A 29 -6.98 3.48 6.33
CA HIS A 29 -7.43 2.54 7.35
C HIS A 29 -6.92 1.14 7.02
N VAL A 30 -5.98 0.64 7.83
CA VAL A 30 -5.51 -0.75 7.75
C VAL A 30 -6.57 -1.65 8.36
N PHE A 31 -6.97 -2.69 7.64
CA PHE A 31 -7.98 -3.63 8.13
C PHE A 31 -7.46 -5.07 8.18
N GLU A 32 -6.41 -5.39 7.43
CA GLU A 32 -5.82 -6.72 7.40
C GLU A 32 -4.30 -6.60 7.24
N GLU A 33 -3.58 -7.31 8.09
CA GLU A 33 -2.14 -7.52 7.98
C GLU A 33 -1.88 -9.03 8.03
N SER A 34 -1.07 -9.52 7.10
CA SER A 34 -0.76 -10.95 6.97
C SER A 34 0.74 -11.12 6.75
N GLN A 35 1.36 -11.95 7.58
CA GLN A 35 2.77 -12.30 7.41
C GLN A 35 2.88 -13.52 6.50
N VAL A 36 3.80 -13.48 5.53
CA VAL A 36 4.05 -14.61 4.64
C VAL A 36 4.92 -15.63 5.37
N THR A 37 4.31 -16.73 5.81
CA THR A 37 5.01 -17.82 6.52
C THR A 37 6.23 -18.31 5.74
N GLY A 38 7.40 -18.27 6.36
CA GLY A 38 8.66 -18.72 5.76
C GLY A 38 9.49 -17.61 5.09
N THR A 39 9.00 -16.38 5.00
CA THR A 39 9.77 -15.22 4.53
C THR A 39 9.59 -14.03 5.48
N PRO A 40 10.58 -13.11 5.60
CA PRO A 40 10.43 -11.91 6.41
C PRO A 40 9.56 -10.83 5.72
N MET A 41 8.56 -11.25 4.93
CA MET A 41 7.65 -10.37 4.20
C MET A 41 6.29 -10.29 4.88
N PHE A 42 5.75 -9.08 4.87
CA PHE A 42 4.44 -8.72 5.38
C PHE A 42 3.60 -8.17 4.23
N VAL A 43 2.33 -8.53 4.23
CA VAL A 43 1.30 -8.06 3.31
C VAL A 43 0.31 -7.26 4.13
N VAL A 44 0.20 -5.96 3.82
CA VAL A 44 -0.70 -5.04 4.51
C VAL A 44 -1.78 -4.61 3.52
N LYS A 45 -3.05 -4.77 3.92
CA LYS A 45 -4.20 -4.29 3.16
C LYS A 45 -4.88 -3.13 3.88
N ALA A 46 -5.07 -2.05 3.14
CA ALA A 46 -5.65 -0.82 3.66
C ALA A 46 -6.63 -0.18 2.67
N TYR A 47 -7.60 0.54 3.22
CA TYR A 47 -8.44 1.45 2.46
C TYR A 47 -7.79 2.82 2.43
N LEU A 48 -7.61 3.38 1.23
CA LEU A 48 -7.08 4.72 1.02
C LEU A 48 -8.05 5.52 0.14
N PRO A 49 -8.50 6.72 0.55
CA PRO A 49 -9.35 7.54 -0.31
C PRO A 49 -8.60 7.97 -1.57
N VAL A 50 -9.30 8.01 -2.71
CA VAL A 50 -8.70 8.36 -4.02
C VAL A 50 -8.01 9.73 -3.98
N ASN A 51 -8.56 10.68 -3.23
CA ASN A 51 -7.99 12.02 -3.10
C ASN A 51 -6.57 12.02 -2.49
N GLU A 52 -6.28 11.03 -1.63
CA GLU A 52 -5.00 10.91 -0.91
C GLU A 52 -4.07 9.86 -1.55
N SER A 53 -4.42 9.27 -2.70
CA SER A 53 -3.54 8.32 -3.38
C SER A 53 -2.41 9.02 -4.16
N PHE A 54 -2.58 10.31 -4.47
CA PHE A 54 -1.59 11.07 -5.23
C PHE A 54 -0.31 11.26 -4.41
N GLY A 55 0.82 10.79 -4.97
CA GLY A 55 2.11 10.83 -4.28
C GLY A 55 2.33 9.71 -3.26
N PHE A 56 1.40 8.77 -3.10
CA PHE A 56 1.55 7.62 -2.19
C PHE A 56 2.81 6.80 -2.49
N THR A 57 3.08 6.52 -3.77
CA THR A 57 4.29 5.80 -4.20
C THR A 57 5.58 6.56 -3.88
N ALA A 58 5.57 7.88 -3.99
CA ALA A 58 6.73 8.71 -3.67
C ALA A 58 7.00 8.71 -2.16
N ASP A 59 5.96 8.88 -1.36
CA ASP A 59 6.05 8.80 0.09
C ASP A 59 6.54 7.43 0.56
N LEU A 60 6.03 6.34 -0.02
CA LEU A 60 6.51 5.00 0.30
C LEU A 60 8.01 4.88 0.04
N ARG A 61 8.48 5.30 -1.14
CA ARG A 61 9.92 5.30 -1.46
C ARG A 61 10.73 6.15 -0.49
N SER A 62 10.22 7.32 -0.12
CA SER A 62 10.86 8.25 0.83
C SER A 62 10.75 7.84 2.29
N ASN A 63 9.93 6.85 2.67
CA ASN A 63 9.88 6.32 4.03
C ASN A 63 10.59 4.96 4.15
N THR A 64 10.87 4.27 3.03
CA THR A 64 11.64 3.01 3.01
C THR A 64 13.13 3.17 2.69
N TRP A 65 13.61 4.40 2.44
CA TRP A 65 14.96 4.74 1.95
C TRP A 65 16.14 4.21 2.79
N GLU A 66 15.93 3.91 4.06
CA GLU A 66 16.98 3.37 4.93
C GLU A 66 17.19 1.84 4.72
N SER A 67 16.23 1.17 4.10
CA SER A 67 16.36 -0.24 3.72
C SER A 67 16.98 -0.37 2.34
N LYS A 68 18.31 -0.50 2.32
CA LYS A 68 19.16 -0.84 1.16
C LYS A 68 18.84 -2.23 0.60
N LEU A 69 17.64 -2.41 0.10
CA LEU A 69 17.25 -3.44 -0.83
C LEU A 69 16.40 -2.73 -1.86
N GLN A 70 16.93 -2.67 -3.06
CA GLN A 70 16.20 -2.33 -4.27
C GLN A 70 14.92 -3.18 -4.28
N LEU A 71 13.82 -2.60 -3.81
CA LEU A 71 12.50 -3.19 -3.97
C LEU A 71 12.32 -3.23 -5.49
N ARG A 72 12.52 -4.41 -6.08
CA ARG A 72 11.58 -4.86 -7.10
C ARG A 72 10.23 -4.56 -6.49
N LEU A 73 9.56 -3.50 -6.94
CA LEU A 73 8.23 -3.13 -6.48
C LEU A 73 7.35 -4.36 -6.69
N GLN A 74 7.16 -5.16 -5.64
CA GLN A 74 6.27 -6.30 -5.67
C GLN A 74 4.87 -5.68 -5.63
N SER A 75 4.32 -5.46 -6.82
CA SER A 75 2.89 -5.41 -7.10
C SER A 75 2.06 -4.56 -6.12
N ILE A 76 2.11 -3.23 -6.19
CA ILE A 76 1.09 -2.40 -5.54
C ILE A 76 -0.18 -2.56 -6.37
N LEU A 77 -1.09 -3.44 -5.93
CA LEU A 77 -2.40 -3.60 -6.54
C LEU A 77 -3.32 -2.54 -5.94
N MET A 78 -3.45 -1.39 -6.61
CA MET A 78 -4.49 -0.41 -6.29
C MET A 78 -5.77 -0.81 -7.03
N THR A 79 -6.70 -1.44 -6.32
CA THR A 79 -8.03 -1.74 -6.86
C THR A 79 -8.99 -0.64 -6.42
N CYS A 80 -9.57 0.11 -7.37
CA CYS A 80 -10.64 1.05 -7.04
C CYS A 80 -11.92 0.28 -6.72
N VAL A 81 -12.42 0.38 -5.48
CA VAL A 81 -13.72 -0.17 -5.11
C VAL A 81 -14.73 0.97 -5.11
N GLN A 82 -15.28 1.25 -6.28
CA GLN A 82 -16.44 2.13 -6.42
C GLN A 82 -17.65 1.22 -6.61
N LYS A 83 -18.57 1.20 -5.61
CA LYS A 83 -19.86 0.50 -5.72
C LYS A 83 -20.45 0.81 -7.11
N GLN A 84 -20.60 -0.20 -7.96
CA GLN A 84 -20.97 -0.18 -9.40
C GLN A 84 -19.80 -0.38 -10.40
N GLY A 85 -19.21 -1.58 -10.41
CA GLY A 85 -18.92 -2.28 -11.67
C GLY A 85 -17.72 -1.88 -12.54
N LEU A 86 -16.73 -1.12 -12.05
CA LEU A 86 -15.55 -0.78 -12.86
C LEU A 86 -14.23 -1.12 -12.14
N TYR A 87 -13.60 -2.23 -12.55
CA TYR A 87 -12.27 -2.62 -12.11
C TYR A 87 -11.22 -1.94 -12.99
N VAL A 88 -10.61 -0.86 -12.50
CA VAL A 88 -9.36 -0.33 -13.06
C VAL A 88 -8.21 -0.95 -12.27
N ILE A 89 -7.58 -1.97 -12.84
CA ILE A 89 -6.37 -2.59 -12.30
C ILE A 89 -5.19 -1.75 -12.77
N LEU A 90 -4.69 -0.83 -11.93
CA LEU A 90 -3.41 -0.20 -12.18
C LEU A 90 -2.32 -1.11 -11.59
N LEU A 91 -1.76 -2.00 -12.42
CA LEU A 91 -0.50 -2.68 -12.10
C LEU A 91 0.62 -1.67 -12.29
N VAL A 92 1.04 -1.01 -11.21
CA VAL A 92 2.26 -0.21 -11.23
C VAL A 92 3.44 -1.17 -11.01
N GLY A 93 4.06 -1.58 -12.12
CA GLY A 93 5.34 -2.29 -12.17
C GLY A 93 6.53 -1.33 -12.27
#